data_AF-A0A4Y2V2Z2-F1
#
_entry.id   AF-A0A4Y2V2Z2-F1
#
_cell.length_a   1.000
_cell.length_b   1.000
_cell.length_c   1.000
_cell.angle_alpha   90.00
_cell.angle_beta   90.00
_cell.angle_gamma   90.00
#
_symmetry.space_group_name_H-M   'P 1'
#
loop_
_entity.id
_entity.type
_entity.pdbx_description
1 polymer ?
#
loop_
_entity_poly.entity_id
_entity_poly.type
_entity_poly.pdbx_seq_one_letter_code
_entity_poly.pdbx_strand_id
1 'polypeptide(L)'
;MPTETDWPKVIKDFYDEVSTFKKEYVYRFVFGPYEHFTQVVWATSWRVGCGRAVFKEGNWYKTFLVCNYGPAGNTMGGELYIEGPPCAACPSGTCCGSSCRRSGIQSSYSGLCSKIRISVHSNFKRNVFYALLQF
;
A
#
# COMPACT_ATOMS: atom_id res chain seq x y z
N MET A 1 2.14 22.48 -19.95
CA MET A 1 2.35 21.11 -19.44
C MET A 1 1.47 20.93 -18.20
N PRO A 2 0.88 19.75 -17.96
CA PRO A 2 0.06 19.51 -16.77
C PRO A 2 0.91 19.65 -15.49
N THR A 3 0.30 20.21 -14.44
CA THR A 3 0.91 20.53 -13.13
C THR A 3 1.39 19.30 -12.37
N GLU A 4 1.93 19.48 -11.16
CA GLU A 4 2.27 18.39 -10.25
C GLU A 4 1.05 17.47 -9.97
N THR A 5 1.32 16.19 -9.72
CA THR A 5 0.29 15.20 -9.39
C THR A 5 -0.12 15.31 -7.92
N ASP A 6 -1.43 15.41 -7.69
CA ASP A 6 -2.00 15.26 -6.35
C ASP A 6 -2.08 13.77 -5.98
N TRP A 7 -0.95 13.24 -5.49
CA TRP A 7 -0.87 11.85 -5.04
C TRP A 7 -1.86 11.51 -3.93
N PRO A 8 -2.06 12.35 -2.89
CA PRO A 8 -3.10 12.11 -1.88
C PRO A 8 -4.48 11.88 -2.49
N LYS A 9 -4.88 12.70 -3.47
CA LYS A 9 -6.15 12.51 -4.17
C LYS A 9 -6.20 11.19 -4.93
N VAL A 10 -5.15 10.83 -5.66
CA VAL A 10 -5.10 9.57 -6.44
C VAL A 10 -5.21 8.36 -5.53
N ILE A 11 -4.48 8.33 -4.42
CA ILE A 11 -4.54 7.24 -3.45
C ILE A 11 -5.92 7.18 -2.77
N LYS A 12 -6.53 8.34 -2.50
CA LYS A 12 -7.91 8.39 -1.99
C LYS A 12 -8.90 7.81 -3.01
N ASP A 13 -8.80 8.18 -4.28
CA ASP A 13 -9.68 7.68 -5.33
C ASP A 13 -9.55 6.15 -5.48
N PHE A 14 -8.34 5.59 -5.38
CA PHE A 14 -8.13 4.12 -5.31
C PHE A 14 -8.76 3.49 -4.06
N TYR A 15 -8.64 4.14 -2.91
CA TYR A 15 -9.19 3.62 -1.66
C TYR A 15 -10.73 3.65 -1.63
N ASP A 16 -11.34 4.70 -2.19
CA ASP A 16 -12.79 4.91 -2.18
C ASP A 16 -13.57 3.80 -2.95
N GLU A 17 -12.89 2.98 -3.76
CA GLU A 17 -13.48 1.78 -4.38
C GLU A 17 -13.95 0.74 -3.36
N VAL A 18 -13.53 0.86 -2.09
CA VAL A 18 -14.06 0.11 -0.95
C VAL A 18 -15.60 0.12 -0.90
N SER A 19 -16.22 1.19 -1.39
CA SER A 19 -17.67 1.33 -1.50
C SER A 19 -18.34 0.25 -2.35
N THR A 20 -17.61 -0.36 -3.27
CA THR A 20 -18.07 -1.46 -4.14
C THR A 20 -17.52 -2.83 -3.73
N PHE A 21 -16.61 -2.85 -2.76
CA PHE A 21 -15.98 -4.07 -2.26
C PHE A 21 -16.91 -4.81 -1.29
N LYS A 22 -16.92 -6.15 -1.40
CA LYS A 22 -17.68 -7.00 -0.49
C LYS A 22 -16.76 -7.75 0.45
N LYS A 23 -17.14 -7.79 1.73
CA LYS A 23 -16.30 -8.34 2.81
C LYS A 23 -15.95 -9.81 2.59
N GLU A 24 -16.81 -10.60 1.94
CA GLU A 24 -16.50 -12.01 1.62
C GLU A 24 -15.23 -12.19 0.78
N TYR A 25 -14.85 -11.19 0.00
CA TYR A 25 -13.66 -11.26 -0.85
C TYR A 25 -12.36 -11.03 -0.10
N VAL A 26 -12.40 -10.66 1.19
CA VAL A 26 -11.21 -10.61 2.07
C VAL A 26 -10.52 -11.96 2.11
N TYR A 27 -11.30 -13.04 2.25
CA TYR A 27 -10.81 -14.40 2.45
C TYR A 27 -10.54 -15.15 1.13
N ARG A 28 -11.19 -14.72 0.05
CA ARG A 28 -11.09 -15.34 -1.26
C ARG A 28 -11.30 -14.29 -2.33
N PHE A 29 -10.22 -13.61 -2.69
CA PHE A 29 -10.25 -12.53 -3.65
C PHE A 29 -10.78 -12.97 -5.02
N VAL A 30 -11.63 -12.14 -5.61
CA VAL A 30 -12.07 -12.22 -7.00
C VAL A 30 -11.96 -10.83 -7.63
N PHE A 31 -11.62 -10.78 -8.91
CA PHE A 31 -11.48 -9.51 -9.63
C PHE A 31 -12.82 -8.77 -9.76
N GLY A 32 -12.76 -7.44 -9.70
CA GLY A 32 -13.91 -6.55 -9.74
C GLY A 32 -13.49 -5.09 -9.76
N PRO A 33 -14.44 -4.14 -9.69
CA PRO A 33 -14.18 -2.70 -9.78
C PRO A 33 -13.43 -2.10 -8.57
N TYR A 34 -13.03 -2.93 -7.60
CA TYR A 34 -12.35 -2.56 -6.36
C TYR A 34 -10.86 -2.97 -6.35
N GLU A 35 -10.31 -3.32 -7.51
CA GLU A 35 -8.96 -3.89 -7.60
C GLU A 35 -7.85 -2.92 -7.17
N HIS A 36 -8.05 -1.59 -7.30
CA HIS A 36 -7.09 -0.64 -6.77
C HIS A 36 -7.18 -0.58 -5.25
N PHE A 37 -8.39 -0.56 -4.69
CA PHE A 37 -8.59 -0.65 -3.24
C PHE A 37 -7.91 -1.89 -2.66
N THR A 38 -8.17 -3.08 -3.22
CA THR A 38 -7.65 -4.33 -2.66
C THR A 38 -6.15 -4.43 -2.78
N GLN A 39 -5.54 -3.89 -3.84
CA GLN A 39 -4.08 -3.79 -3.93
C GLN A 39 -3.53 -2.79 -2.92
N VAL A 40 -4.21 -1.64 -2.74
CA VAL A 40 -3.81 -0.67 -1.72
C VAL A 40 -3.78 -1.35 -0.37
N VAL A 41 -4.81 -2.11 0.04
CA VAL A 41 -4.92 -2.74 1.38
C VAL A 41 -4.37 -4.16 1.50
N TRP A 42 -3.59 -4.64 0.54
CA TRP A 42 -3.07 -6.00 0.54
C TRP A 42 -1.95 -6.18 1.58
N ALA A 43 -2.18 -6.99 2.62
CA ALA A 43 -1.30 -7.07 3.80
C ALA A 43 0.15 -7.47 3.49
N THR A 44 0.35 -8.33 2.50
CA THR A 44 1.69 -8.79 2.11
C THR A 44 2.42 -7.80 1.20
N SER A 45 1.75 -6.77 0.67
CA SER A 45 2.36 -5.76 -0.21
C SER A 45 2.96 -4.62 0.62
N TRP A 46 4.28 -4.66 0.83
CA TRP A 46 4.99 -3.72 1.72
C TRP A 46 5.98 -2.80 1.00
N ARG A 47 6.14 -2.95 -0.31
CA ARG A 47 6.89 -2.04 -1.15
C ARG A 47 5.94 -1.41 -2.13
N VAL A 48 6.06 -0.10 -2.30
CA VAL A 48 5.36 0.65 -3.35
C VAL A 48 6.37 1.55 -4.06
N GLY A 49 6.23 1.63 -5.37
CA GLY A 49 6.94 2.60 -6.21
C GLY A 49 5.98 3.18 -7.22
N CYS A 50 5.80 4.49 -7.21
CA CYS A 50 4.89 5.17 -8.12
C CYS A 50 5.65 6.06 -9.10
N GLY A 51 5.12 6.18 -10.31
CA GLY A 51 5.67 6.99 -11.39
C GLY A 51 4.56 7.70 -12.15
N ARG A 52 4.95 8.80 -12.80
CA ARG A 52 4.08 9.62 -13.63
C ARG A 52 4.72 9.79 -15.00
N ALA A 53 3.96 9.55 -16.06
CA ALA A 53 4.35 9.88 -17.42
C ALA A 53 3.35 10.88 -18.00
N VAL A 54 3.85 11.91 -18.69
CA VAL A 54 3.02 12.88 -19.40
C VAL A 54 3.45 12.90 -20.85
N PHE A 55 2.50 12.78 -21.76
CA PHE A 55 2.76 12.82 -23.19
C PHE A 55 1.66 13.58 -23.91
N LYS A 56 1.98 14.05 -25.12
CA LYS A 56 1.06 14.81 -25.96
C LYS A 56 0.39 13.85 -26.95
N GLU A 57 -0.92 13.96 -27.07
CA GLU A 57 -1.72 13.20 -28.03
C GLU A 57 -2.67 14.17 -28.75
N GLY A 58 -2.35 14.46 -30.01
CA GLY A 58 -2.97 15.56 -30.76
C GLY A 58 -2.73 16.90 -30.06
N ASN A 59 -3.81 17.63 -29.77
CA ASN A 59 -3.75 18.91 -29.06
C ASN A 59 -3.89 18.79 -27.53
N TRP A 60 -4.01 17.56 -27.00
CA TRP A 60 -4.22 17.31 -25.58
C TRP A 60 -2.98 16.70 -24.92
N TYR A 61 -2.83 16.93 -23.62
CA TYR A 61 -1.85 16.22 -22.80
C TYR A 61 -2.55 15.07 -22.06
N LYS A 62 -2.00 13.87 -22.15
CA LYS A 62 -2.40 12.73 -21.31
C LYS A 62 -1.38 12.50 -20.20
N THR A 63 -1.88 12.02 -19.07
CA THR A 63 -1.06 11.67 -17.91
C THR A 63 -1.34 10.21 -17.53
N PHE A 64 -0.31 9.40 -17.43
CA PHE A 64 -0.37 8.08 -16.80
C PHE A 64 0.23 8.15 -15.41
N LEU A 65 -0.47 7.55 -14.45
CA LEU A 65 -0.03 7.34 -13.08
C LEU A 65 0.00 5.83 -12.85
N VAL A 66 1.14 5.33 -12.40
CA VAL A 66 1.35 3.90 -12.19
C VAL A 66 2.00 3.70 -10.84
N CYS A 67 1.48 2.79 -10.04
CA CYS A 67 2.10 2.32 -8.81
C CYS A 67 2.31 0.81 -8.90
N ASN A 68 3.55 0.37 -8.67
CA ASN A 68 3.89 -1.04 -8.54
C ASN A 68 4.00 -1.43 -7.07
N TYR A 69 3.40 -2.57 -6.72
CA TYR A 69 3.37 -3.11 -5.36
C TYR A 69 4.18 -4.39 -5.26
N GLY A 70 4.88 -4.57 -4.14
CA GLY A 70 5.80 -5.68 -3.94
C GLY A 70 5.77 -6.25 -2.52
N PRO A 71 5.60 -7.57 -2.36
CA PRO A 71 5.01 -8.53 -3.30
C PRO A 71 3.68 -8.05 -3.92
N ALA A 72 3.33 -8.60 -5.09
CA ALA A 72 2.04 -8.30 -5.74
C ALA A 72 0.88 -8.81 -4.88
N GLY A 73 -0.20 -8.03 -4.85
CA GLY A 73 -1.47 -8.44 -4.25
C GLY A 73 -2.41 -9.04 -5.29
N ASN A 74 -3.72 -8.95 -5.04
CA ASN A 74 -4.80 -9.30 -5.97
C ASN A 74 -4.62 -10.67 -6.63
N THR A 75 -4.07 -11.64 -5.88
CA THR A 75 -3.93 -13.00 -6.37
C THR A 75 -5.30 -13.66 -6.33
N MET A 76 -5.77 -14.20 -7.45
CA MET A 76 -7.08 -14.87 -7.53
C MET A 76 -7.20 -15.96 -6.47
N GLY A 77 -8.27 -15.90 -5.67
CA GLY A 77 -8.51 -16.81 -4.55
C GLY A 77 -7.61 -16.59 -3.33
N GLY A 78 -6.72 -15.60 -3.36
CA GLY A 78 -5.87 -15.23 -2.24
C GLY A 78 -6.61 -14.43 -1.17
N GLU A 79 -5.99 -14.35 0.00
CA GLU A 79 -6.49 -13.59 1.15
C GLU A 79 -5.83 -12.22 1.21
N LEU A 80 -6.63 -11.15 1.32
CA LEU A 80 -6.14 -9.77 1.34
C LEU A 80 -5.35 -9.50 2.62
N TYR A 81 -5.92 -9.93 3.75
CA TYR A 81 -5.37 -9.78 5.08
C TYR A 81 -6.06 -10.73 6.05
N ILE A 82 -5.38 -11.00 7.17
CA ILE A 82 -5.93 -11.80 8.27
C ILE A 82 -6.74 -10.87 9.18
N GLU A 83 -8.01 -11.19 9.42
CA GLU A 83 -8.82 -10.45 10.39
C GLU A 83 -8.32 -10.65 11.81
N GLY A 84 -8.15 -9.55 12.54
CA GLY A 84 -7.70 -9.57 13.93
C GLY A 84 -7.27 -8.19 14.44
N PRO A 85 -6.82 -8.10 15.70
CA PRO A 85 -6.27 -6.86 16.24
C PRO A 85 -5.07 -6.37 15.40
N PRO A 86 -4.88 -5.05 15.24
CA PRO A 86 -3.72 -4.51 14.56
C PRO A 86 -2.42 -5.07 15.12
N CYS A 87 -1.50 -5.43 14.23
CA CYS A 87 -0.20 -6.03 14.55
C CYS A 87 -0.22 -7.40 15.25
N ALA A 88 -1.37 -8.07 15.39
CA ALA A 88 -1.43 -9.41 16.01
C ALA A 88 -0.57 -10.46 15.28
N ALA A 89 -0.31 -10.25 13.98
CA ALA A 89 0.44 -11.17 13.13
C ALA A 89 1.62 -10.48 12.40
N CYS A 90 2.30 -9.51 13.02
CA CYS A 90 3.48 -8.90 12.41
C CYS A 90 4.58 -9.95 12.12
N PRO A 91 5.13 -10.02 10.89
CA PRO A 91 6.17 -10.99 10.54
C PRO A 91 7.46 -10.79 11.35
N SER A 92 8.26 -11.85 11.49
CA SER A 92 9.60 -11.75 12.08
C SER A 92 10.47 -10.72 11.35
N GLY A 93 11.30 -9.99 12.12
CA GLY A 93 12.11 -8.89 11.58
C GLY A 93 11.30 -7.61 11.33
N THR A 94 10.08 -7.51 11.85
CA THR A 94 9.28 -6.29 11.88
C THR A 94 8.95 -5.88 13.32
N CYS A 95 8.51 -4.63 13.48
CA CYS A 95 8.02 -4.04 14.72
C CYS A 95 6.65 -3.40 14.45
N CYS A 96 5.86 -3.13 15.49
CA CYS A 96 4.55 -2.51 15.35
C CYS A 96 4.55 -1.07 15.87
N GLY A 97 4.13 -0.10 15.06
CA GLY A 97 3.81 1.23 15.57
C GLY A 97 4.90 1.88 16.41
N SER A 98 4.53 2.38 17.59
CA SER A 98 5.47 3.05 18.50
C SER A 98 6.56 2.12 19.05
N SER A 99 6.36 0.79 19.06
CA SER A 99 7.39 -0.18 19.47
C SER A 99 8.62 -0.13 18.55
N CYS A 100 8.45 0.32 17.31
CA CYS A 100 9.52 0.51 16.34
C CYS A 100 10.58 1.53 16.75
N ARG A 101 10.27 2.42 17.69
CA ARG A 101 11.24 3.38 18.24
C ARG A 101 12.45 2.68 18.86
N ARG A 102 12.26 1.47 19.42
CA ARG A 102 13.35 0.63 19.96
C ARG A 102 14.36 0.19 18.89
N SER A 103 13.93 0.20 17.63
CA SER A 103 14.74 -0.16 16.46
C SER A 103 15.15 1.07 15.63
N GLY A 104 15.04 2.28 16.20
CA GLY A 104 15.39 3.52 15.51
C GLY A 104 14.45 3.89 14.35
N ILE A 105 13.25 3.30 14.31
CA ILE A 105 12.25 3.57 13.27
C ILE A 105 11.14 4.42 13.87
N GLN A 106 10.90 5.59 13.28
CA GLN A 106 9.72 6.39 13.57
C GLN A 106 8.56 5.87 12.71
N SER A 107 7.75 4.97 13.26
CA SER A 107 6.47 4.65 12.63
C SER A 107 5.48 5.76 12.92
N SER A 108 4.89 6.32 11.86
CA SER A 108 3.80 7.30 11.98
C SER A 108 2.45 6.67 12.31
N TYR A 109 2.35 5.33 12.28
CA TYR A 109 1.08 4.62 12.41
C TYR A 109 1.19 3.48 13.43
N SER A 110 0.43 3.56 14.51
CA SER A 110 0.49 2.62 15.63
C SER A 110 0.04 1.20 15.27
N GLY A 111 -0.86 1.04 14.31
CA GLY A 111 -1.43 -0.24 13.89
C GLY A 111 -0.69 -0.96 12.76
N LEU A 112 0.45 -0.42 12.30
CA LEU A 112 1.19 -0.97 11.17
C LEU A 112 2.50 -1.63 11.60
N CYS A 113 2.81 -2.76 10.96
CA CYS A 113 4.13 -3.35 11.04
C CYS A 113 5.14 -2.47 10.30
N SER A 114 6.41 -2.55 10.63
CA SER A 114 7.50 -1.84 9.94
C SER A 114 8.74 -2.70 9.97
N LYS A 115 9.45 -2.77 8.84
CA LYS A 115 10.65 -3.60 8.74
C LYS A 115 11.77 -3.03 9.59
N ILE A 116 12.28 -3.81 10.54
CA ILE A 116 13.43 -3.45 11.36
C ILE A 116 14.67 -3.39 10.47
N ARG A 117 15.42 -2.28 10.53
CA ARG A 117 16.71 -2.17 9.85
C ARG A 117 17.74 -2.95 10.65
N ILE A 118 18.19 -4.10 10.13
CA ILE A 118 19.47 -4.68 10.56
C ILE A 118 20.54 -3.83 9.85
N SER A 119 21.54 -3.35 10.60
CA SER A 119 22.59 -2.45 10.12
C SER A 119 23.54 -3.14 9.14
N VAL A 120 23.04 -3.50 7.95
CA VAL A 120 23.85 -4.01 6.84
C VAL A 120 23.39 -3.23 5.60
N HIS A 121 24.17 -2.23 5.22
CA HIS A 121 23.95 -1.25 4.14
C HIS A 121 22.95 -0.11 4.42
N SER A 122 23.49 0.93 5.05
CA SER A 122 23.06 2.32 4.91
C SER A 122 23.11 2.74 3.44
N ASN A 123 21.95 2.96 2.80
CA ASN A 123 21.69 4.00 1.78
C ASN A 123 20.38 3.76 0.99
N PHE A 124 19.31 3.33 1.65
CA PHE A 124 17.98 3.46 1.06
C PHE A 124 17.01 4.14 2.02
N LYS A 125 16.67 5.41 1.74
CA LYS A 125 15.48 6.04 2.28
C LYS A 125 14.29 5.43 1.52
N ARG A 126 13.54 4.54 2.18
CA ARG A 126 12.35 3.88 1.60
C ARG A 126 11.23 4.04 2.62
N ASN A 127 10.23 4.86 2.28
CA ASN A 127 8.97 4.94 3.00
C ASN A 127 8.22 3.63 2.71
N VAL A 128 8.05 2.81 3.74
CA VAL A 128 7.36 1.52 3.67
C VAL A 128 6.03 1.75 4.40
N PHE A 129 4.96 1.90 3.64
CA PHE A 129 3.61 1.92 4.17
C PHE A 129 3.06 0.50 4.01
N TYR A 130 2.76 -0.16 5.14
CA TYR A 130 1.88 -1.31 5.13
C TYR A 130 0.46 -0.79 5.09
N ALA A 131 -0.40 -1.43 4.33
CA ALA A 131 -1.76 -0.99 4.24
C ALA A 131 -2.68 -1.90 5.03
N LEU A 132 -3.42 -1.26 5.93
CA LEU A 132 -4.70 -1.69 6.44
C LEU A 132 -5.29 -0.45 7.12
N LEU A 133 -6.36 0.07 6.53
CA LEU A 133 -7.06 1.22 7.06
C LEU A 133 -7.91 0.80 8.26
N GLN A 134 -7.73 1.57 9.34
CA GLN A 134 -8.76 1.79 10.34
C GLN A 134 -9.86 2.67 9.71
N PHE A 135 -11.10 2.26 9.89
CA PHE A 135 -12.15 3.18 10.29
C PHE A 135 -12.47 2.89 11.75
#